data_AF-A0A8H7WNK7-F1
#
_entry.id   AF-A0A8H7WNK7-F1
#
_cell.length_a   1.000
_cell.length_b   1.000
_cell.length_c   1.000
_cell.angle_alpha   90.00
_cell.angle_beta   90.00
_cell.angle_gamma   90.00
#
_symmetry.space_group_name_H-M   'P 1'
#
loop_
_entity.id
_entity.type
_entity.pdbx_description
1 polymer ?
#
loop_
_entity_poly.entity_id
_entity_poly.type
_entity_poly.pdbx_seq_one_letter_code
_entity_poly.pdbx_strand_id
1 'polypeptide(L)'
;LLGNLPGSLKQKIKKYTAFERNGLFARELEGWMETESPFPSLGDPPNVHQVPFVLQDDMRSGVDTDTMNGIETYDIILFCHSMYGMKPKHKFIEQALKMLATRPHGGMVVVFYRDGALRLDGLVCHQTASFPAGVVSVANDDKILDCFASFIAGFTMQNLDEDEAIRVCWRRVCRALGRREEAQPDHLFFSSPNIMMAFNQHATTLPELGGSPPLQLLGRRKSNMSKIDMRAFDQVHILTVGDDGKKCDPLVVAESGCNTGDIIGRTMAAGLTVPLGARPSVGAGLWLQGGIGHLARLYGFASDSIIGAVVISVESSHVLCVGHVPKQHWPIGAVRSEDHKDLLWAIKGAGTNFGIVISVTFKGYQAPTYCVRNWVVPLTDSLEARVKLSDFNKVASEIPRNLSADAYLYWDNTVQKPLVAICILLKSKELL
;
A
#
# COMPACT_ATOMS: atom_id res chain seq x y z
N LEU A 1 -3.69 -8.94 12.31
CA LEU A 1 -3.77 -7.49 11.93
C LEU A 1 -4.31 -6.64 13.07
N LEU A 2 -5.55 -6.88 13.53
CA LEU A 2 -6.11 -6.15 14.68
C LEU A 2 -5.29 -6.34 15.97
N GLY A 3 -4.68 -7.51 16.15
CA GLY A 3 -3.71 -7.79 17.23
C GLY A 3 -2.43 -6.95 17.20
N ASN A 4 -2.10 -6.30 16.08
CA ASN A 4 -0.91 -5.46 15.96
C ASN A 4 -1.22 -3.97 16.11
N LEU A 5 -2.49 -3.61 16.38
CA LEU A 5 -2.84 -2.22 16.66
C LEU A 5 -2.09 -1.73 17.92
N PRO A 6 -1.61 -0.48 17.94
CA PRO A 6 -1.10 0.16 19.14
C PRO A 6 -2.07 0.00 20.32
N GLY A 7 -1.53 -0.24 21.53
CA GLY A 7 -2.35 -0.47 22.73
C GLY A 7 -3.34 0.66 23.02
N SER A 8 -2.97 1.90 22.71
CA SER A 8 -3.82 3.09 22.83
C SER A 8 -5.04 3.08 21.90
N LEU A 9 -4.95 2.44 20.73
CA LEU A 9 -6.08 2.25 19.81
C LEU A 9 -6.94 1.07 20.24
N LYS A 10 -6.32 -0.02 20.71
CA LYS A 10 -7.04 -1.19 21.25
C LYS A 10 -7.94 -0.84 22.44
N GLN A 11 -7.48 0.04 23.33
CA GLN A 11 -8.26 0.53 24.48
C GLN A 11 -9.48 1.39 24.10
N LYS A 12 -9.51 1.94 22.88
CA LYS A 12 -10.65 2.76 22.42
C LYS A 12 -11.81 1.91 21.90
N ILE A 13 -11.56 0.64 21.59
CA ILE A 13 -12.56 -0.29 21.04
C ILE A 13 -13.36 -0.87 22.19
N LYS A 14 -14.65 -0.53 22.25
CA LYS A 14 -15.58 -0.97 23.30
C LYS A 14 -16.65 -1.92 22.76
N LYS A 15 -16.99 -1.85 21.48
CA LYS A 15 -17.91 -2.76 20.79
C LYS A 15 -17.36 -3.22 19.45
N TYR A 16 -17.35 -4.53 19.23
CA TYR A 16 -16.81 -5.20 18.04
C TYR A 16 -17.76 -6.28 17.56
N THR A 17 -17.95 -6.38 16.24
CA THR A 17 -18.63 -7.51 15.60
C THR A 17 -17.91 -7.91 14.32
N ALA A 18 -17.97 -9.20 13.98
CA ALA A 18 -17.43 -9.74 12.75
C ALA A 18 -18.43 -10.64 12.02
N PHE A 19 -18.39 -10.59 10.70
CA PHE A 19 -19.16 -11.46 9.81
C PHE A 19 -18.20 -12.36 9.04
N GLU A 20 -18.12 -13.62 9.47
CA GLU A 20 -17.24 -14.66 8.96
C GLU A 20 -18.03 -15.93 8.67
N ARG A 21 -18.44 -16.09 7.41
CA ARG A 21 -19.25 -17.25 6.98
C ARG A 21 -18.49 -18.57 7.02
N ASN A 22 -17.16 -18.54 6.97
CA ASN A 22 -16.35 -19.75 7.02
C ASN A 22 -16.18 -20.19 8.48
N GLY A 23 -16.83 -21.29 8.86
CA GLY A 23 -16.83 -21.78 10.24
C GLY A 23 -15.45 -22.11 10.81
N LEU A 24 -14.45 -22.47 9.99
CA LEU A 24 -13.08 -22.68 10.46
C LEU A 24 -12.43 -21.35 10.86
N PHE A 25 -12.50 -20.34 9.99
CA PHE A 25 -11.94 -19.01 10.28
C PHE A 25 -12.73 -18.28 11.37
N ALA A 26 -14.04 -18.53 11.49
CA ALA A 26 -14.86 -18.00 12.58
C ALA A 26 -14.37 -18.53 13.93
N ARG A 27 -14.16 -19.85 14.05
CA ARG A 27 -13.63 -20.48 15.27
C ARG A 27 -12.21 -20.03 15.59
N GLU A 28 -11.37 -19.86 14.57
CA GLU A 28 -10.01 -19.34 14.75
C GLU A 28 -10.04 -17.89 15.25
N LEU A 29 -10.93 -17.05 14.71
CA LEU A 29 -11.12 -15.67 15.16
C LEU A 29 -11.69 -15.61 16.59
N GLU A 30 -12.67 -16.45 16.91
CA GLU A 30 -13.23 -16.61 18.26
C GLU A 30 -12.14 -17.04 19.25
N GLY A 31 -11.40 -18.10 18.95
CA GLY A 31 -10.33 -18.62 19.80
C GLY A 31 -9.19 -17.61 19.99
N TRP A 32 -8.85 -16.83 18.95
CA TRP A 32 -7.89 -15.73 19.06
C TRP A 32 -8.38 -14.62 20.00
N MET A 33 -9.67 -14.28 19.94
CA MET A 33 -10.27 -13.27 20.83
C MET A 33 -10.29 -13.73 22.29
N GLU A 34 -10.57 -15.00 22.55
CA GLU A 34 -10.59 -15.58 23.89
C GLU A 34 -9.19 -15.71 24.49
N THR A 35 -8.21 -16.14 23.68
CA THR A 35 -6.85 -16.45 24.16
C THR A 35 -5.99 -15.21 24.31
N GLU A 36 -6.05 -14.27 23.36
CA GLU A 36 -5.17 -13.09 23.34
C GLU A 36 -5.83 -11.83 23.89
N SER A 37 -7.16 -11.81 24.08
CA SER A 37 -7.91 -10.66 24.60
C SER A 37 -7.49 -9.31 23.96
N PRO A 38 -7.52 -9.20 22.61
CA PRO A 38 -6.84 -8.12 21.88
C PRO A 38 -7.45 -6.73 22.12
N PHE A 39 -8.67 -6.65 22.67
CA PHE A 39 -9.39 -5.42 22.99
C PHE A 39 -9.68 -5.33 24.50
N PRO A 40 -8.81 -4.66 25.28
CA PRO A 40 -8.90 -4.67 26.75
C PRO A 40 -10.08 -3.88 27.32
N SER A 41 -10.83 -3.14 26.49
CA SER A 41 -11.94 -2.28 26.91
C SER A 41 -13.28 -2.69 26.30
N LEU A 42 -13.36 -3.92 25.79
CA LEU A 42 -14.58 -4.47 25.20
C LEU A 42 -15.65 -4.67 26.28
N GLY A 43 -16.84 -4.10 26.08
CA GLY A 43 -17.91 -4.14 27.06
C GLY A 43 -18.68 -5.47 27.08
N ASP A 44 -18.78 -6.12 25.92
CA ASP A 44 -19.48 -7.38 25.68
C ASP A 44 -18.53 -8.35 24.95
N PRO A 45 -18.70 -9.68 25.07
CA PRO A 45 -17.89 -10.62 24.30
C PRO A 45 -18.02 -10.37 22.79
N PRO A 46 -16.93 -10.53 22.01
CA PRO A 46 -16.97 -10.26 20.58
C PRO A 46 -17.90 -11.24 19.88
N ASN A 47 -18.82 -10.72 19.07
CA ASN A 47 -19.77 -11.55 18.34
C ASN A 47 -19.25 -11.84 16.93
N VAL A 48 -19.06 -13.13 16.60
CA VAL A 48 -18.64 -13.58 15.27
C VAL A 48 -19.80 -14.31 14.60
N HIS A 49 -20.44 -13.62 13.66
CA HIS A 49 -21.58 -14.15 12.94
C HIS A 49 -21.14 -15.03 11.78
N GLN A 50 -21.54 -16.30 11.82
CA GLN A 50 -21.34 -17.26 10.72
C GLN A 50 -22.42 -17.16 9.62
N VAL A 51 -23.41 -16.28 9.83
CA VAL A 51 -24.48 -16.00 8.88
C VAL A 51 -24.15 -14.77 8.00
N PRO A 52 -24.68 -14.70 6.77
CA PRO A 52 -24.55 -13.50 5.95
C PRO A 52 -25.16 -12.28 6.65
N PHE A 53 -24.58 -11.11 6.43
CA PHE A 53 -25.17 -9.85 6.89
C PHE A 53 -26.41 -9.53 6.05
N VAL A 54 -27.56 -9.35 6.71
CA VAL A 54 -28.86 -9.14 6.06
C VAL A 54 -29.22 -7.65 6.05
N LEU A 55 -29.77 -7.17 4.93
CA LEU A 55 -30.27 -5.78 4.85
C LEU A 55 -31.60 -5.68 5.61
N GLN A 56 -31.76 -4.63 6.42
CA GLN A 56 -32.99 -4.42 7.20
C GLN A 56 -34.27 -4.28 6.34
N ASP A 57 -34.16 -3.94 5.06
CA ASP A 57 -35.32 -3.89 4.16
C ASP A 57 -36.00 -5.26 3.97
N ASP A 58 -35.27 -6.37 4.14
CA ASP A 58 -35.82 -7.72 4.04
C ASP A 58 -36.60 -8.16 5.30
N MET A 59 -36.41 -7.49 6.44
CA MET A 59 -37.19 -7.74 7.67
C MET A 59 -38.61 -7.18 7.62
N ARG A 60 -38.94 -6.30 6.67
CA ARG A 60 -40.29 -5.70 6.55
C ARG A 60 -41.35 -6.61 5.93
N SER A 61 -41.00 -7.86 5.57
CA SER A 61 -41.94 -8.79 4.95
C SER A 61 -42.69 -9.72 5.93
N GLY A 62 -42.51 -9.55 7.24
CA GLY A 62 -43.37 -10.22 8.20
C GLY A 62 -42.94 -9.96 9.63
N VAL A 63 -43.92 -9.69 10.48
CA VAL A 63 -43.88 -9.48 11.94
C VAL A 63 -44.04 -8.01 12.36
N ASP A 64 -45.01 -7.85 13.25
CA ASP A 64 -45.65 -6.64 13.73
C ASP A 64 -44.70 -5.58 14.28
N THR A 65 -45.06 -4.34 13.97
CA THR A 65 -44.53 -3.10 14.50
C THR A 65 -44.88 -2.95 15.98
N ASP A 66 -44.01 -3.36 16.91
CA ASP A 66 -44.01 -2.80 18.27
C ASP A 66 -42.77 -3.09 19.14
N THR A 67 -41.57 -3.07 18.55
CA THR A 67 -40.33 -2.96 19.36
C THR A 67 -39.22 -2.32 18.54
N MET A 68 -39.31 -1.00 18.36
CA MET A 68 -38.19 -0.18 17.86
C MET A 68 -37.11 -0.08 18.95
N ASN A 69 -36.39 -1.19 19.18
CA ASN A 69 -35.14 -1.19 19.92
C ASN A 69 -34.05 -0.62 19.02
N GLY A 70 -33.29 0.34 19.55
CA GLY A 70 -32.28 1.11 18.82
C GLY A 70 -31.31 0.22 18.04
N ILE A 71 -30.95 0.66 16.83
CA ILE A 71 -29.93 0.01 16.00
C ILE A 71 -28.67 -0.13 16.85
N GLU A 72 -28.24 -1.37 17.07
CA GLU A 72 -27.04 -1.62 17.86
C GLU A 72 -25.81 -1.02 17.14
N THR A 73 -25.04 -0.21 17.87
CA THR A 73 -23.88 0.51 17.32
C THR A 73 -22.56 -0.14 17.72
N TYR A 74 -21.59 -0.18 16.80
CA TYR A 74 -20.28 -0.78 16.99
C TYR A 74 -19.14 0.21 16.70
N ASP A 75 -17.99 0.02 17.35
CA ASP A 75 -16.78 0.78 17.03
C ASP A 75 -16.04 0.16 15.83
N ILE A 76 -16.10 -1.17 15.69
CA ILE A 76 -15.56 -1.92 14.55
C ILE A 76 -16.56 -2.97 14.07
N ILE A 77 -16.83 -2.96 12.77
CA ILE A 77 -17.57 -4.01 12.06
C ILE A 77 -16.65 -4.63 11.02
N LEU A 78 -16.42 -5.94 11.11
CA LEU A 78 -15.49 -6.66 10.26
C LEU A 78 -16.21 -7.57 9.27
N PHE A 79 -15.96 -7.41 7.98
CA PHE A 79 -16.36 -8.32 6.91
C PHE A 79 -15.15 -9.11 6.41
N CYS A 80 -15.04 -10.38 6.77
CA CYS A 80 -13.93 -11.23 6.33
C CYS A 80 -14.24 -11.92 5.00
N HIS A 81 -15.10 -12.94 5.03
CA HIS A 81 -15.55 -13.66 3.83
C HIS A 81 -17.06 -13.53 3.60
N SER A 82 -17.77 -12.79 4.47
CA SER A 82 -19.24 -12.71 4.40
C SER A 82 -19.75 -12.01 3.13
N MET A 83 -18.96 -11.09 2.54
CA MET A 83 -19.36 -10.36 1.32
C MET A 83 -19.43 -11.20 0.03
N TYR A 84 -19.03 -12.47 0.05
CA TYR A 84 -19.16 -13.33 -1.13
C TYR A 84 -20.61 -13.72 -1.38
N GLY A 85 -21.08 -13.49 -2.60
CA GLY A 85 -22.46 -13.73 -3.01
C GLY A 85 -23.43 -12.57 -2.75
N MET A 86 -23.03 -11.56 -1.98
CA MET A 86 -23.84 -10.37 -1.72
C MET A 86 -23.82 -9.42 -2.92
N LYS A 87 -25.00 -9.02 -3.43
CA LYS A 87 -25.13 -8.10 -4.57
C LYS A 87 -26.34 -7.16 -4.38
N PRO A 88 -26.19 -5.83 -4.58
CA PRO A 88 -24.94 -5.12 -4.82
C PRO A 88 -24.18 -4.88 -3.49
N LYS A 89 -22.86 -5.05 -3.51
CA LYS A 89 -22.02 -5.04 -2.29
C LYS A 89 -22.02 -3.72 -1.51
N HIS A 90 -22.17 -2.57 -2.20
CA HIS A 90 -22.16 -1.25 -1.56
C HIS A 90 -23.30 -1.08 -0.53
N LYS A 91 -24.51 -1.57 -0.82
CA LYS A 91 -25.68 -1.45 0.09
C LYS A 91 -25.44 -2.03 1.48
N PHE A 92 -24.70 -3.14 1.54
CA PHE A 92 -24.39 -3.80 2.80
C PHE A 92 -23.34 -3.03 3.60
N ILE A 93 -22.38 -2.40 2.92
CA ILE A 93 -21.42 -1.51 3.58
C ILE A 93 -22.14 -0.25 4.06
N GLU A 94 -23.01 0.36 3.25
CA GLU A 94 -23.85 1.51 3.67
C GLU A 94 -24.66 1.21 4.92
N GLN A 95 -25.27 0.02 4.99
CA GLN A 95 -26.03 -0.39 6.15
C GLN A 95 -25.12 -0.60 7.37
N ALA A 96 -23.95 -1.22 7.20
CA ALA A 96 -22.97 -1.36 8.28
C ALA A 96 -22.45 0.01 8.76
N LEU A 97 -22.27 0.98 7.87
CA LEU A 97 -21.86 2.34 8.22
C LEU A 97 -22.88 3.04 9.13
N LYS A 98 -24.19 2.79 8.94
CA LYS A 98 -25.25 3.30 9.83
C LYS A 98 -25.22 2.67 11.24
N MET A 99 -24.56 1.52 11.39
CA MET A 99 -24.38 0.82 12.64
C MET A 99 -23.08 1.22 13.36
N LEU A 100 -22.35 2.24 12.88
CA LEU A 100 -21.17 2.74 13.57
C LEU A 100 -21.54 3.69 14.70
N ALA A 101 -20.80 3.61 15.82
CA ALA A 101 -20.98 4.52 16.94
C ALA A 101 -20.53 5.95 16.59
N THR A 102 -21.38 6.94 16.85
CA THR A 102 -21.09 8.38 16.71
C THR A 102 -20.32 8.89 17.92
N ARG A 103 -19.05 8.51 18.04
CA ARG A 103 -18.12 8.96 19.08
C ARG A 103 -16.95 9.73 18.46
N PRO A 104 -16.20 10.55 19.22
CA PRO A 104 -15.20 11.47 18.65
C PRO A 104 -14.07 10.81 17.84
N HIS A 105 -13.91 9.49 17.93
CA HIS A 105 -13.00 8.71 17.11
C HIS A 105 -13.89 7.79 16.27
N GLY A 106 -14.19 8.20 15.03
CA GLY A 106 -15.23 7.58 14.21
C GLY A 106 -15.04 6.06 14.07
N GLY A 107 -16.15 5.31 14.19
CA GLY A 107 -16.15 3.86 13.99
C GLY A 107 -15.70 3.47 12.59
N MET A 108 -15.34 2.20 12.42
CA MET A 108 -14.86 1.67 11.15
C MET A 108 -15.56 0.39 10.71
N VAL A 109 -15.86 0.32 9.42
CA VAL A 109 -16.19 -0.93 8.73
C VAL A 109 -14.93 -1.40 7.99
N VAL A 110 -14.44 -2.60 8.29
CA VAL A 110 -13.27 -3.18 7.64
C VAL A 110 -13.71 -4.35 6.77
N VAL A 111 -13.31 -4.35 5.51
CA VAL A 111 -13.64 -5.37 4.52
C VAL A 111 -12.36 -6.02 4.02
N PHE A 112 -12.27 -7.34 4.17
CA PHE A 112 -11.26 -8.16 3.52
C PHE A 112 -11.84 -8.73 2.23
N TYR A 113 -11.15 -8.51 1.11
CA TYR A 113 -11.62 -8.97 -0.18
C TYR A 113 -10.49 -9.63 -0.98
N ARG A 114 -10.79 -10.80 -1.54
CA ARG A 114 -9.81 -11.64 -2.23
C ARG A 114 -9.77 -11.44 -3.75
N ASP A 115 -10.72 -10.71 -4.33
CA ASP A 115 -10.85 -10.57 -5.78
C ASP A 115 -10.46 -9.15 -6.25
N GLY A 116 -9.76 -9.06 -7.39
CA GLY A 116 -8.87 -7.94 -7.73
C GLY A 116 -9.55 -6.58 -7.99
N ALA A 117 -10.89 -6.53 -8.02
CA ALA A 117 -11.63 -5.27 -8.09
C ALA A 117 -12.98 -5.36 -7.35
N LEU A 118 -13.04 -4.84 -6.11
CA LEU A 118 -14.31 -4.64 -5.42
C LEU A 118 -15.00 -3.38 -5.97
N ARG A 119 -16.11 -3.56 -6.70
CA ARG A 119 -16.96 -2.44 -7.14
C ARG A 119 -17.91 -2.03 -6.01
N LEU A 120 -17.68 -0.86 -5.44
CA LEU A 120 -18.48 -0.28 -4.36
C LEU A 120 -19.13 1.04 -4.80
N ASP A 121 -19.87 0.99 -5.91
CA ASP A 121 -20.57 2.13 -6.50
C ASP A 121 -21.09 3.15 -5.45
N GLY A 122 -20.59 4.40 -5.47
CA GLY A 122 -20.96 5.47 -4.54
C GLY A 122 -20.12 5.60 -3.25
N LEU A 123 -19.39 4.57 -2.82
CA LEU A 123 -18.64 4.57 -1.55
C LEU A 123 -17.15 4.95 -1.73
N VAL A 124 -16.66 5.80 -0.81
CA VAL A 124 -15.24 6.19 -0.70
C VAL A 124 -14.55 5.40 0.41
N CYS A 125 -13.47 4.71 0.06
CA CYS A 125 -12.67 3.98 1.03
C CYS A 125 -11.74 4.93 1.79
N HIS A 126 -11.71 4.82 3.12
CA HIS A 126 -10.85 5.61 3.99
C HIS A 126 -9.38 5.17 3.89
N GLN A 127 -9.12 3.86 3.89
CA GLN A 127 -7.77 3.31 3.75
C GLN A 127 -7.80 1.96 3.04
N THR A 128 -6.81 1.72 2.18
CA THR A 128 -6.66 0.44 1.49
C THR A 128 -5.24 -0.10 1.72
N ALA A 129 -5.13 -1.37 2.09
CA ALA A 129 -3.86 -2.09 2.14
C ALA A 129 -3.92 -3.27 1.17
N SER A 130 -2.87 -3.46 0.37
CA SER A 130 -2.72 -4.61 -0.51
C SER A 130 -1.54 -5.46 -0.05
N PHE A 131 -1.72 -6.78 -0.03
CA PHE A 131 -0.69 -7.72 0.40
C PHE A 131 -0.06 -8.38 -0.84
N PRO A 132 1.24 -8.74 -0.82
CA PRO A 132 1.93 -9.29 -1.99
C PRO A 132 1.17 -10.51 -2.53
N ALA A 133 0.81 -10.42 -3.82
CA ALA A 133 -0.06 -11.35 -4.51
C ALA A 133 0.67 -12.67 -4.81
N GLY A 134 0.33 -13.73 -4.10
CA GLY A 134 0.51 -15.09 -4.58
C GLY A 134 -0.75 -15.53 -5.32
N VAL A 135 -0.69 -15.62 -6.65
CA VAL A 135 -1.72 -16.30 -7.43
C VAL A 135 -1.25 -17.72 -7.69
N VAL A 136 -1.97 -18.70 -7.17
CA VAL A 136 -1.72 -20.12 -7.45
C VAL A 136 -2.76 -20.57 -8.46
N SER A 137 -2.30 -21.07 -9.60
CA SER A 137 -3.15 -21.73 -10.59
C SER A 137 -3.10 -23.23 -10.39
N VAL A 138 -4.25 -23.89 -10.39
CA VAL A 138 -4.41 -25.32 -10.17
C VAL A 138 -5.41 -25.85 -11.19
N ALA A 139 -5.10 -26.94 -11.88
CA ALA A 139 -6.05 -27.55 -12.81
C ALA A 139 -7.32 -27.99 -12.07
N ASN A 140 -8.49 -27.78 -12.68
CA ASN A 140 -9.80 -28.17 -12.16
C ASN A 140 -10.05 -29.69 -12.34
N ASP A 141 -9.16 -30.51 -11.79
CA ASP A 141 -9.21 -31.96 -11.79
C ASP A 141 -9.31 -32.49 -10.35
N ASP A 142 -10.14 -33.51 -10.12
CA ASP A 142 -10.40 -34.00 -8.75
C ASP A 142 -9.14 -34.48 -8.03
N LYS A 143 -8.23 -35.16 -8.73
CA LYS A 143 -6.99 -35.66 -8.11
C LYS A 143 -6.03 -34.53 -7.80
N ILE A 144 -5.94 -33.55 -8.70
CA ILE A 144 -5.10 -32.37 -8.49
C ILE A 144 -5.65 -31.52 -7.33
N LEU A 145 -6.98 -31.36 -7.24
CA LEU A 145 -7.63 -30.63 -6.15
C LEU A 145 -7.48 -31.34 -4.81
N ASP A 146 -7.47 -32.67 -4.75
CA ASP A 146 -7.17 -33.41 -3.52
C ASP A 146 -5.76 -33.12 -3.02
N CYS A 147 -4.76 -33.20 -3.90
CA CYS A 147 -3.36 -32.92 -3.57
C CYS A 147 -3.19 -31.46 -3.14
N PHE A 148 -3.80 -30.53 -3.87
CA PHE A 148 -3.75 -29.11 -3.56
C PHE A 148 -4.42 -28.78 -2.23
N ALA A 149 -5.64 -29.28 -1.99
CA ALA A 149 -6.35 -29.04 -0.74
C ALA A 149 -5.61 -29.62 0.48
N SER A 150 -5.04 -30.82 0.34
CA SER A 150 -4.21 -31.46 1.37
C SER A 150 -2.93 -30.66 1.68
N PHE A 151 -2.26 -30.18 0.64
CA PHE A 151 -1.08 -29.31 0.77
C PHE A 151 -1.43 -28.00 1.49
N ILE A 152 -2.52 -27.34 1.11
CA ILE A 152 -2.96 -26.08 1.72
C ILE A 152 -3.43 -26.28 3.16
N ALA A 153 -4.12 -27.38 3.45
CA ALA A 153 -4.56 -27.73 4.80
C ALA A 153 -3.40 -28.22 5.70
N GLY A 154 -2.22 -28.50 5.13
CA GLY A 154 -1.09 -29.08 5.85
C GLY A 154 -1.40 -30.47 6.42
N PHE A 155 -2.34 -31.20 5.82
CA PHE A 155 -2.87 -32.45 6.33
C PHE A 155 -2.81 -33.54 5.26
N THR A 156 -2.18 -34.66 5.60
CA THR A 156 -2.06 -35.82 4.71
C THR A 156 -3.06 -36.89 5.12
N MET A 157 -4.07 -37.11 4.29
CA MET A 157 -5.08 -38.16 4.49
C MET A 157 -4.45 -39.55 4.41
N GLN A 158 -4.80 -40.42 5.36
CA GLN A 158 -4.16 -41.75 5.52
C GLN A 158 -5.05 -42.89 5.02
N ASN A 159 -6.38 -42.74 5.05
CA ASN A 159 -7.33 -43.79 4.65
C ASN A 159 -8.16 -43.35 3.44
N LEU A 160 -8.21 -44.18 2.39
CA LEU A 160 -8.92 -43.84 1.14
C LEU A 160 -10.44 -43.80 1.29
N ASP A 161 -11.03 -44.67 2.12
CA ASP A 161 -12.48 -44.81 2.25
C ASP A 161 -13.09 -43.89 3.33
N GLU A 162 -12.39 -43.69 4.45
CA GLU A 162 -12.86 -42.85 5.56
C GLU A 162 -12.74 -41.34 5.25
N ASP A 163 -11.74 -40.96 4.45
CA ASP A 163 -11.47 -39.56 4.11
C ASP A 163 -12.20 -39.08 2.84
N GLU A 164 -12.89 -39.96 2.10
CA GLU A 164 -13.51 -39.59 0.80
C GLU A 164 -14.61 -38.51 0.99
N ALA A 165 -15.37 -38.57 2.07
CA ALA A 165 -16.37 -37.55 2.38
C ALA A 165 -15.72 -36.16 2.59
N ILE A 166 -14.51 -36.12 3.16
CA ILE A 166 -13.75 -34.89 3.38
C ILE A 166 -13.18 -34.39 2.04
N ARG A 167 -12.66 -35.28 1.19
CA ARG A 167 -12.16 -34.93 -0.16
C ARG A 167 -13.26 -34.32 -1.03
N VAL A 168 -14.45 -34.93 -1.06
CA VAL A 168 -15.60 -34.38 -1.78
C VAL A 168 -15.94 -32.97 -1.27
N CYS A 169 -15.92 -32.76 0.04
CA CYS A 169 -16.16 -31.45 0.64
C CYS A 169 -15.09 -30.43 0.23
N TRP A 170 -13.81 -30.81 0.30
CA TRP A 170 -12.68 -29.96 -0.06
C TRP A 170 -12.64 -29.60 -1.54
N ARG A 171 -12.90 -30.55 -2.45
CA ARG A 171 -13.05 -30.29 -3.89
C ARG A 171 -14.16 -29.27 -4.14
N ARG A 172 -15.29 -29.40 -3.45
CA ARG A 172 -16.42 -28.46 -3.53
C ARG A 172 -16.01 -27.06 -3.07
N VAL A 173 -15.29 -26.95 -1.96
CA VAL A 173 -14.76 -25.68 -1.45
C VAL A 173 -13.76 -25.06 -2.44
N CYS A 174 -12.83 -25.84 -2.98
CA CYS A 174 -11.87 -25.37 -3.98
C CYS A 174 -12.57 -24.81 -5.22
N ARG A 175 -13.58 -25.50 -5.75
CA ARG A 175 -14.38 -25.03 -6.90
C ARG A 175 -15.24 -23.82 -6.59
N ALA A 176 -15.73 -23.71 -5.35
CA ALA A 176 -16.52 -22.57 -4.91
C ALA A 176 -15.65 -21.31 -4.70
N LEU A 177 -14.40 -21.48 -4.28
CA LEU A 177 -13.48 -20.38 -3.94
C LEU A 177 -12.51 -20.00 -5.07
N GLY A 178 -12.23 -20.91 -6.01
CA GLY A 178 -11.36 -20.66 -7.14
C GLY A 178 -12.04 -19.84 -8.24
N ARG A 179 -11.36 -18.83 -8.78
CA ARG A 179 -11.84 -18.10 -9.97
C ARG A 179 -11.48 -18.85 -11.25
N ARG A 180 -12.29 -18.71 -12.29
CA ARG A 180 -11.97 -19.14 -13.66
C ARG A 180 -11.71 -17.93 -14.53
N GLU A 181 -10.73 -18.03 -15.42
CA GLU A 181 -10.43 -17.00 -16.41
C GLU A 181 -10.76 -17.53 -17.81
N GLU A 182 -11.30 -16.68 -18.69
CA GLU A 182 -11.70 -17.07 -20.05
C GLU A 182 -10.53 -17.64 -20.87
N ALA A 183 -9.30 -17.20 -20.59
CA ALA A 183 -8.10 -17.68 -21.27
C ALA A 183 -7.68 -19.10 -20.84
N GLN A 184 -8.11 -19.58 -19.67
CA GLN A 184 -7.75 -20.90 -19.11
C GLN A 184 -8.94 -21.48 -18.31
N PRO A 185 -10.00 -21.96 -18.99
CA PRO A 185 -11.24 -22.38 -18.35
C PRO A 185 -11.11 -23.65 -17.50
N ASP A 186 -10.07 -24.45 -17.79
CA ASP A 186 -9.77 -25.72 -17.12
C ASP A 186 -8.91 -25.54 -15.85
N HIS A 187 -8.58 -24.30 -15.48
CA HIS A 187 -7.83 -23.99 -14.27
C HIS A 187 -8.67 -23.17 -13.28
N LEU A 188 -8.47 -23.47 -12.00
CA LEU A 188 -8.91 -22.65 -10.87
C LEU A 188 -7.73 -21.82 -10.37
N PHE A 189 -7.96 -20.52 -10.24
CA PHE A 189 -6.99 -19.60 -9.69
C PHE A 189 -7.39 -19.24 -8.26
N PHE A 190 -6.45 -19.43 -7.33
CA PHE A 190 -6.60 -19.10 -5.92
C PHE A 190 -5.72 -17.89 -5.61
N SER A 191 -6.26 -16.96 -4.84
CA SER A 191 -5.54 -15.78 -4.39
C SER A 191 -5.57 -15.68 -2.87
N SER A 192 -4.40 -15.41 -2.28
CA SER A 192 -4.29 -14.89 -0.91
C SER A 192 -5.02 -13.53 -0.83
N PRO A 193 -5.61 -13.10 0.31
CA PRO A 193 -6.34 -11.82 0.38
C PRO A 193 -5.53 -10.66 -0.21
N ASN A 194 -6.05 -10.15 -1.31
CA ASN A 194 -5.38 -9.17 -2.14
C ASN A 194 -5.51 -7.75 -1.56
N ILE A 195 -6.62 -7.47 -0.84
CA ILE A 195 -6.97 -6.11 -0.40
C ILE A 195 -7.74 -6.12 0.94
N MET A 196 -7.31 -5.30 1.88
CA MET A 196 -8.08 -4.85 3.05
C MET A 196 -8.54 -3.41 2.79
N MET A 197 -9.83 -3.14 2.95
CA MET A 197 -10.43 -1.81 2.78
C MET A 197 -11.10 -1.38 4.08
N ALA A 198 -10.82 -0.17 4.55
CA ALA A 198 -11.48 0.43 5.71
C ALA A 198 -12.41 1.56 5.24
N PHE A 199 -13.58 1.66 5.85
CA PHE A 199 -14.59 2.69 5.62
C PHE A 199 -14.97 3.32 6.96
N ASN A 200 -15.24 4.60 6.97
CA ASN A 200 -15.78 5.33 8.12
C ASN A 200 -17.10 6.00 7.72
N GLN A 201 -17.75 6.67 8.67
CA GLN A 201 -19.03 7.37 8.46
C GLN A 201 -19.05 8.37 7.29
N HIS A 202 -17.88 8.82 6.80
CA HIS A 202 -17.77 9.73 5.67
C HIS A 202 -17.71 9.03 4.30
N ALA A 203 -17.76 7.70 4.26
CA ALA A 203 -17.67 6.94 3.02
C ALA A 203 -18.81 7.22 2.02
N THR A 204 -19.95 7.78 2.48
CA THR A 204 -21.13 8.10 1.64
C THR A 204 -21.25 9.57 1.24
N THR A 205 -20.30 10.45 1.59
CA THR A 205 -20.47 11.91 1.42
C THR A 205 -20.11 12.44 0.03
N LEU A 206 -19.52 11.63 -0.86
CA LEU A 206 -19.08 12.05 -2.18
C LEU A 206 -20.22 12.41 -3.17
N PRO A 207 -21.38 11.71 -3.20
CA PRO A 207 -22.52 12.11 -4.01
C PRO A 207 -23.04 13.52 -3.68
N GLU A 208 -22.90 13.96 -2.43
CA GLU A 208 -23.33 15.30 -1.97
C GLU A 208 -22.43 16.43 -2.49
N LEU A 209 -21.17 16.12 -2.82
CA LEU A 209 -20.21 17.05 -3.44
C LEU A 209 -20.34 17.13 -4.97
N GLY A 210 -21.14 16.26 -5.59
CA GLY A 210 -21.30 16.10 -7.04
C GLY A 210 -22.25 17.08 -7.74
N GLY A 211 -22.59 18.21 -7.12
CA GLY A 211 -23.52 19.22 -7.65
C GLY A 211 -22.99 20.12 -8.78
N SER A 212 -21.96 19.71 -9.52
CA SER A 212 -21.39 20.50 -10.65
C SER A 212 -21.22 19.63 -11.90
N PRO A 213 -21.50 20.14 -13.12
CA PRO A 213 -21.73 19.31 -14.29
C PRO A 213 -20.44 18.66 -14.86
N PRO A 214 -20.56 17.55 -15.62
CA PRO A 214 -19.49 16.59 -15.80
C PRO A 214 -18.57 16.93 -16.97
N LEU A 215 -17.26 16.99 -16.71
CA LEU A 215 -16.23 16.86 -17.76
C LEU A 215 -16.03 15.37 -18.06
N GLN A 216 -16.50 14.96 -19.24
CA GLN A 216 -16.33 13.63 -19.80
C GLN A 216 -14.83 13.31 -20.00
N LEU A 217 -14.30 12.40 -19.18
CA LEU A 217 -13.05 11.70 -19.44
C LEU A 217 -13.38 10.27 -19.89
N LEU A 218 -13.26 10.05 -21.20
CA LEU A 218 -13.34 8.73 -21.83
C LEU A 218 -12.14 7.86 -21.42
N GLY A 219 -12.42 6.64 -20.98
CA GLY A 219 -11.47 5.53 -21.01
C GLY A 219 -11.15 4.89 -19.66
N ARG A 220 -11.88 3.81 -19.34
CA ARG A 220 -11.71 2.84 -18.23
C ARG A 220 -12.14 3.33 -16.83
N ARG A 221 -13.46 3.20 -16.60
CA ARG A 221 -14.11 3.16 -15.28
C ARG A 221 -13.42 2.16 -14.34
N LYS A 222 -12.66 2.66 -13.36
CA LYS A 222 -12.14 1.92 -12.19
C LYS A 222 -12.26 2.81 -10.95
N SER A 223 -13.03 2.35 -9.96
CA SER A 223 -13.27 2.84 -8.58
C SER A 223 -13.66 4.33 -8.40
N ASN A 224 -14.64 4.60 -7.54
CA ASN A 224 -15.09 5.97 -7.16
C ASN A 224 -14.09 6.65 -6.23
N MET A 225 -12.86 6.79 -6.69
CA MET A 225 -11.78 7.48 -5.99
C MET A 225 -11.51 8.79 -6.72
N SER A 226 -11.76 9.91 -6.04
CA SER A 226 -11.26 11.20 -6.50
C SER A 226 -9.75 11.20 -6.37
N LYS A 227 -9.05 11.32 -7.50
CA LYS A 227 -7.59 11.40 -7.53
C LYS A 227 -7.18 12.85 -7.35
N ILE A 228 -6.33 13.12 -6.38
CA ILE A 228 -5.65 14.41 -6.28
C ILE A 228 -4.44 14.33 -7.23
N ASP A 229 -4.55 15.00 -8.37
CA ASP A 229 -3.44 15.10 -9.32
C ASP A 229 -2.48 16.19 -8.85
N MET A 230 -1.28 15.78 -8.43
CA MET A 230 -0.25 16.67 -7.93
C MET A 230 0.59 17.30 -9.05
N ARG A 231 0.37 16.98 -10.33
CA ARG A 231 1.21 17.46 -11.45
C ARG A 231 1.30 18.98 -11.58
N ALA A 232 0.34 19.73 -11.07
CA ALA A 232 0.40 21.20 -11.05
C ALA A 232 1.41 21.75 -10.02
N PHE A 233 1.83 20.93 -9.06
CA PHE A 233 2.87 21.23 -8.08
C PHE A 233 4.22 20.71 -8.62
N ASP A 234 4.74 21.34 -9.69
CA ASP A 234 5.91 20.89 -10.47
C ASP A 234 7.14 21.79 -10.33
N GLN A 235 7.15 22.69 -9.34
CA GLN A 235 8.25 23.64 -9.16
C GLN A 235 9.43 23.07 -8.36
N VAL A 236 10.64 23.49 -8.75
CA VAL A 236 11.90 23.18 -8.07
C VAL A 236 12.65 24.48 -7.82
N HIS A 237 12.95 24.75 -6.54
CA HIS A 237 13.66 25.94 -6.10
C HIS A 237 14.98 25.55 -5.42
N ILE A 238 16.04 26.29 -5.73
CA ILE A 238 17.39 26.05 -5.20
C ILE A 238 17.80 27.25 -4.36
N LEU A 239 18.23 26.99 -3.14
CA LEU A 239 18.64 28.00 -2.18
C LEU A 239 20.09 27.75 -1.76
N THR A 240 20.97 28.70 -2.05
CA THR A 240 22.42 28.61 -1.80
C THR A 240 22.95 29.69 -0.85
N VAL A 241 22.09 30.65 -0.48
CA VAL A 241 22.41 31.77 0.41
C VAL A 241 21.33 31.82 1.49
N GLY A 242 21.73 31.87 2.76
CA GLY A 242 20.79 32.04 3.87
C GLY A 242 20.28 33.48 3.98
N ASP A 243 19.20 33.70 4.74
CA ASP A 243 18.60 35.03 4.99
C ASP A 243 19.62 36.08 5.48
N ASP A 244 20.70 35.64 6.14
CA ASP A 244 21.77 36.50 6.67
C ASP A 244 22.90 36.80 5.64
N GLY A 245 22.73 36.43 4.37
CA GLY A 245 23.76 36.61 3.33
C GLY A 245 24.97 35.67 3.45
N LYS A 246 24.98 34.76 4.42
CA LYS A 246 26.03 33.74 4.60
C LYS A 246 25.78 32.52 3.72
N LYS A 247 26.87 31.89 3.27
CA LYS A 247 26.85 30.65 2.50
C LYS A 247 26.35 29.52 3.41
N CYS A 248 25.17 28.98 3.11
CA CYS A 248 24.58 27.84 3.82
C CYS A 248 24.73 26.56 3.01
N ASP A 249 24.50 25.42 3.65
CA ASP A 249 24.30 24.15 2.94
C ASP A 249 23.18 24.35 1.91
N PRO A 250 23.38 23.94 0.64
CA PRO A 250 22.40 24.19 -0.40
C PRO A 250 21.12 23.40 -0.10
N LEU A 251 19.96 24.06 -0.25
CA LEU A 251 18.66 23.44 -0.09
C LEU A 251 17.94 23.38 -1.43
N VAL A 252 17.18 22.30 -1.63
CA VAL A 252 16.34 22.12 -2.82
C VAL A 252 14.92 21.89 -2.37
N VAL A 253 14.03 22.86 -2.62
CA VAL A 253 12.60 22.70 -2.38
C VAL A 253 11.98 22.17 -3.67
N ALA A 254 11.43 20.97 -3.62
CA ALA A 254 10.77 20.34 -4.76
C ALA A 254 9.32 20.02 -4.41
N GLU A 255 8.43 20.37 -5.31
CA GLU A 255 7.02 20.07 -5.19
C GLU A 255 6.70 18.62 -5.59
N SER A 256 5.62 18.05 -5.04
CA SER A 256 5.33 16.61 -5.14
C SER A 256 4.89 16.14 -6.53
N GLY A 257 4.57 17.05 -7.44
CA GLY A 257 4.31 16.77 -8.85
C GLY A 257 5.57 16.60 -9.68
N CYS A 258 6.73 17.06 -9.19
CA CYS A 258 8.00 16.86 -9.87
C CYS A 258 8.34 15.37 -10.01
N ASN A 259 9.03 15.04 -11.09
CA ASN A 259 9.74 13.78 -11.24
C ASN A 259 11.24 13.93 -10.95
N THR A 260 11.94 12.80 -10.85
CA THR A 260 13.37 12.75 -10.57
C THR A 260 14.18 13.51 -11.63
N GLY A 261 13.79 13.42 -12.90
CA GLY A 261 14.42 14.15 -14.01
C GLY A 261 14.31 15.66 -13.86
N ASP A 262 13.16 16.18 -13.44
CA ASP A 262 12.93 17.61 -13.23
C ASP A 262 13.89 18.15 -12.15
N ILE A 263 13.95 17.45 -11.01
CA ILE A 263 14.78 17.86 -9.86
C ILE A 263 16.27 17.75 -10.20
N ILE A 264 16.70 16.62 -10.77
CA ILE A 264 18.11 16.41 -11.13
C ILE A 264 18.55 17.37 -12.23
N GLY A 265 17.73 17.58 -13.27
CA GLY A 265 18.05 18.51 -14.36
C GLY A 265 18.24 19.94 -13.84
N ARG A 266 17.34 20.42 -12.98
CA ARG A 266 17.44 21.75 -12.35
C ARG A 266 18.65 21.87 -11.43
N THR A 267 18.89 20.88 -10.57
CA THR A 267 20.00 20.91 -9.61
C THR A 267 21.35 20.80 -10.28
N MET A 268 21.50 19.92 -11.28
CA MET A 268 22.75 19.77 -12.03
C MET A 268 23.11 21.04 -12.81
N ALA A 269 22.13 21.74 -13.37
CA ALA A 269 22.36 23.05 -14.02
C ALA A 269 22.95 24.10 -13.06
N ALA A 270 22.70 23.95 -11.75
CA ALA A 270 23.26 24.79 -10.69
C ALA A 270 24.53 24.18 -10.04
N GLY A 271 25.10 23.11 -10.59
CA GLY A 271 26.26 22.41 -10.01
C GLY A 271 25.95 21.63 -8.73
N LEU A 272 24.68 21.29 -8.50
CA LEU A 272 24.19 20.58 -7.33
C LEU A 272 23.52 19.24 -7.70
N THR A 273 23.22 18.43 -6.70
CA THR A 273 22.45 17.20 -6.85
C THR A 273 21.68 16.87 -5.56
N VAL A 274 20.72 15.97 -5.65
CA VAL A 274 20.00 15.34 -4.53
C VAL A 274 20.07 13.82 -4.78
N PRO A 275 20.31 12.96 -3.77
CA PRO A 275 20.41 11.51 -3.97
C PRO A 275 19.05 10.87 -4.24
N LEU A 276 18.52 11.09 -5.45
CA LEU A 276 17.28 10.50 -5.95
C LEU A 276 17.54 9.18 -6.71
N GLY A 277 16.48 8.61 -7.26
CA GLY A 277 16.50 7.33 -7.98
C GLY A 277 17.08 7.42 -9.39
N ALA A 278 17.32 6.26 -10.00
CA ALA A 278 17.94 6.18 -11.32
C ALA A 278 16.99 6.48 -12.50
N ARG A 279 15.68 6.44 -12.29
CA ARG A 279 14.66 6.58 -13.36
C ARG A 279 14.11 8.00 -13.39
N PRO A 280 14.33 8.77 -14.47
CA PRO A 280 13.89 10.17 -14.54
C PRO A 280 12.38 10.36 -14.35
N SER A 281 11.55 9.45 -14.88
CA SER A 281 10.09 9.56 -14.85
C SER A 281 9.44 9.29 -13.48
N VAL A 282 10.22 8.91 -12.46
CA VAL A 282 9.67 8.54 -11.14
C VAL A 282 9.44 9.79 -10.30
N GLY A 283 8.22 9.95 -9.78
CA GLY A 283 7.79 11.07 -8.94
C GLY A 283 7.85 10.81 -7.43
N ALA A 284 7.08 11.59 -6.66
CA ALA A 284 7.25 11.72 -5.22
C ALA A 284 7.09 10.47 -4.36
N GLY A 285 6.41 9.44 -4.87
CA GLY A 285 6.35 8.15 -4.19
C GLY A 285 7.74 7.59 -3.84
N LEU A 286 8.75 7.83 -4.67
CA LEU A 286 10.11 7.35 -4.44
C LEU A 286 10.75 7.92 -3.17
N TRP A 287 10.83 9.25 -3.06
CA TRP A 287 11.56 9.89 -1.97
C TRP A 287 10.75 9.95 -0.67
N LEU A 288 9.42 9.81 -0.73
CA LEU A 288 8.57 9.66 0.45
C LEU A 288 8.60 8.24 1.03
N GLN A 289 9.08 7.25 0.27
CA GLN A 289 9.17 5.84 0.68
C GLN A 289 10.62 5.37 0.88
N GLY A 290 11.57 6.30 1.00
CA GLY A 290 12.99 5.99 1.04
C GLY A 290 13.68 6.46 -0.23
N GLY A 291 13.69 5.61 -1.24
CA GLY A 291 14.25 5.92 -2.55
C GLY A 291 15.73 5.60 -2.67
N ILE A 292 16.03 4.58 -3.48
CA ILE A 292 17.40 4.10 -3.74
C ILE A 292 17.82 4.56 -5.14
N GLY A 293 19.05 5.05 -5.25
CA GLY A 293 19.68 5.38 -6.52
C GLY A 293 21.20 5.30 -6.43
N HIS A 294 21.88 5.72 -7.49
CA HIS A 294 23.33 5.58 -7.64
C HIS A 294 24.14 6.31 -6.54
N LEU A 295 23.55 7.31 -5.91
CA LEU A 295 24.17 8.08 -4.82
C LEU A 295 23.90 7.50 -3.43
N ALA A 296 23.11 6.43 -3.31
CA ALA A 296 22.67 5.92 -2.02
C ALA A 296 23.82 5.45 -1.13
N ARG A 297 24.87 4.85 -1.72
CA ARG A 297 26.07 4.46 -0.95
C ARG A 297 26.78 5.67 -0.35
N LEU A 298 26.79 6.81 -1.05
CA LEU A 298 27.51 8.01 -0.61
C LEU A 298 26.70 8.87 0.36
N TYR A 299 25.40 9.06 0.11
CA TYR A 299 24.56 10.04 0.82
C TYR A 299 23.34 9.44 1.54
N GLY A 300 23.12 8.12 1.46
CA GLY A 300 21.92 7.48 2.00
C GLY A 300 20.75 7.52 1.03
N PHE A 301 19.57 7.12 1.47
CA PHE A 301 18.36 7.15 0.65
C PHE A 301 17.93 8.58 0.33
N ALA A 302 17.07 8.75 -0.67
CA ALA A 302 16.51 10.05 -1.01
C ALA A 302 15.81 10.69 0.21
N SER A 303 15.13 9.88 1.02
CA SER A 303 14.47 10.31 2.24
C SER A 303 15.44 10.79 3.31
N ASP A 304 16.68 10.28 3.37
CA ASP A 304 17.69 10.74 4.33
C ASP A 304 18.03 12.21 4.10
N SER A 305 17.94 12.67 2.85
CA SER A 305 18.15 14.07 2.46
C SER A 305 16.95 14.97 2.74
N ILE A 306 15.78 14.44 3.11
CA ILE A 306 14.62 15.26 3.49
C ILE A 306 14.86 15.87 4.86
N ILE A 307 14.81 17.20 4.93
CA ILE A 307 14.97 17.97 6.16
C ILE A 307 13.72 18.77 6.54
N GLY A 308 12.77 18.92 5.61
CA GLY A 308 11.48 19.55 5.86
C GLY A 308 10.46 19.24 4.78
N ALA A 309 9.19 19.53 5.05
CA ALA A 309 8.09 19.32 4.13
C ALA A 309 6.91 20.26 4.42
N VAL A 310 6.13 20.56 3.39
CA VAL A 310 4.82 21.20 3.52
C VAL A 310 3.76 20.14 3.30
N VAL A 311 2.88 19.93 4.29
CA VAL A 311 1.91 18.82 4.31
C VAL A 311 0.53 19.34 4.67
N ILE A 312 -0.50 18.90 3.94
CA ILE A 312 -1.89 19.09 4.37
C ILE A 312 -2.25 17.92 5.29
N SER A 313 -2.57 18.24 6.55
CA SER A 313 -3.15 17.25 7.46
C SER A 313 -4.57 16.94 7.02
N VAL A 314 -4.86 15.66 6.80
CA VAL A 314 -6.22 15.20 6.47
C VAL A 314 -7.15 15.22 7.69
N GLU A 315 -6.61 15.26 8.91
CA GLU A 315 -7.40 15.30 10.15
C GLU A 315 -7.87 16.73 10.45
N SER A 316 -6.95 17.70 10.41
CA SER A 316 -7.24 19.08 10.78
C SER A 316 -7.52 20.00 9.59
N SER A 317 -7.29 19.53 8.36
CA SER A 317 -7.33 20.34 7.13
C SER A 317 -6.35 21.52 7.13
N HIS A 318 -5.41 21.58 8.07
CA HIS A 318 -4.38 22.61 8.13
C HIS A 318 -3.19 22.27 7.24
N VAL A 319 -2.59 23.32 6.68
CA VAL A 319 -1.27 23.24 6.04
C VAL A 319 -0.21 23.32 7.13
N LEU A 320 0.66 22.32 7.19
CA LEU A 320 1.72 22.19 8.17
C LEU A 320 3.08 22.38 7.51
N CYS A 321 3.91 23.24 8.09
CA CYS A 321 5.33 23.31 7.79
C CYS A 321 6.09 22.43 8.80
N VAL A 322 6.60 21.30 8.32
CA VAL A 322 7.25 20.27 9.13
C VAL A 322 8.76 20.34 8.93
N GLY A 323 9.52 20.40 10.01
CA GLY A 323 10.99 20.47 9.95
C GLY A 323 11.52 21.79 9.38
N HIS A 324 12.61 21.71 8.61
CA HIS A 324 13.26 22.86 8.01
C HIS A 324 12.66 23.17 6.64
N VAL A 325 11.61 24.01 6.63
CA VAL A 325 11.06 24.62 5.41
C VAL A 325 11.48 26.09 5.36
N PRO A 326 12.10 26.57 4.26
CA PRO A 326 12.48 27.98 4.12
C PRO A 326 11.25 28.90 4.13
N LYS A 327 11.31 30.03 4.86
CA LYS A 327 10.14 30.91 5.12
C LYS A 327 9.43 31.38 3.86
N GLN A 328 10.18 31.70 2.80
CA GLN A 328 9.61 32.13 1.50
C GLN A 328 8.82 31.05 0.77
N HIS A 329 8.92 29.79 1.19
CA HIS A 329 8.13 28.66 0.67
C HIS A 329 7.02 28.23 1.62
N TRP A 330 6.67 29.05 2.62
CA TRP A 330 5.53 28.76 3.50
C TRP A 330 4.24 29.24 2.82
N PRO A 331 3.24 28.35 2.65
CA PRO A 331 1.93 28.77 2.21
C PRO A 331 1.28 29.73 3.20
N ILE A 332 0.41 30.60 2.70
CA ILE A 332 -0.37 31.51 3.54
C ILE A 332 -1.21 30.69 4.53
N GLY A 333 -1.13 31.02 5.82
CA GLY A 333 -1.85 30.31 6.87
C GLY A 333 -1.23 28.97 7.28
N ALA A 334 -0.04 28.63 6.79
CA ALA A 334 0.66 27.43 7.24
C ALA A 334 1.05 27.53 8.72
N VAL A 335 0.81 26.45 9.45
CA VAL A 335 1.12 26.32 10.88
C VAL A 335 2.44 25.60 11.04
N ARG A 336 3.31 26.12 11.91
CA ARG A 336 4.54 25.46 12.33
C ARG A 336 4.48 25.22 13.83
N SER A 337 4.42 23.95 14.24
CA SER A 337 4.73 23.55 15.61
C SER A 337 6.17 23.03 15.70
N GLU A 338 6.84 23.26 16.82
CA GLU A 338 8.15 22.65 17.08
C GLU A 338 8.08 21.11 17.29
N ASP A 339 6.86 20.58 17.48
CA ASP A 339 6.61 19.20 17.91
C ASP A 339 6.41 18.19 16.76
N HIS A 340 6.67 18.58 15.50
CA HIS A 340 6.45 17.72 14.33
C HIS A 340 7.63 16.81 13.97
N LYS A 341 8.51 16.47 14.92
CA LYS A 341 9.67 15.59 14.65
C LYS A 341 9.24 14.19 14.21
N ASP A 342 8.18 13.66 14.82
CA ASP A 342 7.63 12.34 14.48
C ASP A 342 7.02 12.32 13.08
N LEU A 343 6.35 13.41 12.69
CA LEU A 343 5.80 13.55 11.35
C LEU A 343 6.90 13.68 10.30
N LEU A 344 7.97 14.43 10.59
CA LEU A 344 9.14 14.50 9.71
C LEU A 344 9.78 13.12 9.53
N TRP A 345 9.94 12.37 10.63
CA TRP A 345 10.45 10.99 10.58
C TRP A 345 9.54 10.08 9.74
N ALA A 346 8.22 10.19 9.91
CA ALA A 346 7.25 9.39 9.17
C ALA A 346 7.28 9.68 7.65
N ILE A 347 7.40 10.94 7.25
CA ILE A 347 7.50 11.37 5.84
C ILE A 347 8.75 10.77 5.17
N LYS A 348 9.79 10.44 5.93
CA LYS A 348 11.05 9.88 5.43
C LYS A 348 11.01 8.37 5.13
N GLY A 349 9.83 7.79 4.93
CA GLY A 349 9.71 6.38 4.54
C GLY A 349 8.30 5.82 4.49
N ALA A 350 7.33 6.44 5.14
CA ALA A 350 5.97 5.93 5.17
C ALA A 350 5.10 6.36 3.97
N GLY A 351 5.66 7.02 2.96
CA GLY A 351 4.92 7.43 1.76
C GLY A 351 3.81 8.44 2.08
N THR A 352 2.64 8.22 1.50
CA THR A 352 1.48 9.14 1.56
C THR A 352 0.53 8.86 2.74
N ASN A 353 0.97 8.14 3.77
CA ASN A 353 0.10 7.71 4.87
C ASN A 353 -0.30 8.83 5.84
N PHE A 354 0.46 9.93 5.90
CA PHE A 354 0.33 10.95 6.96
C PHE A 354 -0.18 12.30 6.48
N GLY A 355 -0.71 12.36 5.25
CA GLY A 355 -1.28 13.57 4.66
C GLY A 355 -0.89 13.75 3.20
N ILE A 356 -1.28 14.89 2.66
CA ILE A 356 -0.94 15.27 1.28
C ILE A 356 0.32 16.13 1.34
N VAL A 357 1.46 15.56 0.97
CA VAL A 357 2.72 16.30 0.89
C VAL A 357 2.66 17.19 -0.35
N ILE A 358 2.70 18.51 -0.17
CA ILE A 358 2.73 19.49 -1.26
C ILE A 358 4.16 19.64 -1.77
N SER A 359 5.12 19.79 -0.87
CA SER A 359 6.53 19.96 -1.22
C SER A 359 7.46 19.41 -0.14
N VAL A 360 8.69 19.14 -0.55
CA VAL A 360 9.77 18.62 0.29
C VAL A 360 10.99 19.53 0.17
N THR A 361 11.62 19.82 1.29
CA THR A 361 12.94 20.47 1.35
C THR A 361 14.01 19.40 1.51
N PHE A 362 14.84 19.24 0.49
CA PHE A 362 16.01 18.39 0.50
C PHE A 362 17.26 19.19 0.89
N LYS A 363 18.18 18.52 1.59
CA LYS A 363 19.59 18.88 1.60
C LYS A 363 20.18 18.58 0.22
N GLY A 364 20.74 19.60 -0.41
CA GLY A 364 21.49 19.48 -1.66
C GLY A 364 22.95 19.12 -1.41
N TYR A 365 23.57 18.54 -2.42
CA TYR A 365 24.99 18.16 -2.44
C TYR A 365 25.66 18.73 -3.69
N GLN A 366 26.97 18.89 -3.67
CA GLN A 366 27.72 19.28 -4.87
C GLN A 366 27.59 18.20 -5.93
N ALA A 367 27.29 18.60 -7.18
CA ALA A 367 27.17 17.68 -8.29
C ALA A 367 28.51 16.95 -8.52
N PRO A 368 28.54 15.63 -8.36
CA PRO A 368 29.72 14.83 -8.65
C PRO A 368 29.92 14.62 -10.16
N THR A 369 31.18 14.64 -10.61
CA THR A 369 31.55 14.15 -11.95
C THR A 369 31.78 12.64 -11.90
N TYR A 370 30.99 11.87 -12.66
CA TYR A 370 31.11 10.42 -12.75
C TYR A 370 31.54 9.96 -14.13
N CYS A 371 32.27 8.85 -14.15
CA CYS A 371 32.48 7.99 -15.29
C CYS A 371 31.59 6.76 -15.12
N VAL A 372 30.68 6.52 -16.07
CA VAL A 372 29.87 5.30 -16.09
C VAL A 372 30.55 4.26 -16.98
N ARG A 373 30.63 3.03 -16.50
CA ARG A 373 31.11 1.87 -17.28
C ARG A 373 30.02 0.79 -17.28
N ASN A 374 29.65 0.36 -18.48
CA ASN A 374 28.66 -0.67 -18.71
C ASN A 374 29.33 -1.87 -19.37
N TRP A 375 29.14 -3.05 -18.79
CA TRP A 375 29.52 -4.32 -19.40
C TRP A 375 28.27 -5.15 -19.62
N VAL A 376 28.08 -5.62 -20.85
CA VAL A 376 26.99 -6.54 -21.20
C VAL A 376 27.63 -7.87 -21.56
N VAL A 377 27.29 -8.91 -20.81
CA VAL A 377 27.87 -10.23 -20.96
C VAL A 377 26.75 -11.22 -21.30
N PRO A 378 26.82 -11.90 -22.46
CA PRO A 378 25.86 -12.95 -22.79
C PRO A 378 26.01 -14.13 -21.84
N LEU A 379 24.89 -14.73 -21.47
CA LEU A 379 24.84 -15.93 -20.68
C LEU A 379 24.49 -17.12 -21.57
N THR A 380 25.17 -18.22 -21.33
CA THR A 380 24.91 -19.50 -22.00
C THR A 380 23.82 -20.31 -21.28
N ASP A 381 23.84 -20.31 -19.94
CA ASP A 381 22.90 -21.05 -19.12
C ASP A 381 22.70 -20.45 -17.71
N SER A 382 21.88 -21.13 -16.89
CA SER A 382 21.58 -20.71 -15.52
C SER A 382 22.77 -20.87 -14.55
N LEU A 383 23.70 -21.78 -14.83
CA LEU A 383 24.88 -22.00 -13.99
C LEU A 383 25.86 -20.83 -14.16
N GLU A 384 26.13 -20.42 -15.40
CA GLU A 384 26.95 -19.26 -15.70
C GLU A 384 26.35 -17.98 -15.09
N ALA A 385 25.03 -17.80 -15.15
CA ALA A 385 24.35 -16.68 -14.50
C ALA A 385 24.61 -16.63 -12.99
N ARG A 386 24.49 -17.77 -12.29
CA ARG A 386 24.76 -17.85 -10.85
C ARG A 386 26.21 -17.55 -10.52
N VAL A 387 27.16 -18.05 -11.31
CA VAL A 387 28.60 -17.79 -11.11
C VAL A 387 28.90 -16.30 -11.27
N LYS A 388 28.47 -15.67 -12.38
CA LYS A 388 28.73 -14.24 -12.61
C LYS A 388 28.09 -13.33 -11.56
N LEU A 389 26.87 -13.65 -11.11
CA LEU A 389 26.22 -12.89 -10.02
C LEU A 389 26.93 -13.08 -8.68
N SER A 390 27.43 -14.29 -8.40
CA SER A 390 28.22 -14.56 -7.20
C SER A 390 29.54 -13.77 -7.20
N ASP A 391 30.24 -13.74 -8.34
CA ASP A 391 31.48 -12.97 -8.48
C ASP A 391 31.22 -11.46 -8.44
N PHE A 392 30.14 -10.99 -9.06
CA PHE A 392 29.69 -9.61 -8.91
C PHE A 392 29.44 -9.26 -7.44
N ASN A 393 28.76 -10.13 -6.67
CA ASN A 393 28.49 -9.88 -5.26
C ASN A 393 29.77 -9.76 -4.43
N LYS A 394 30.80 -10.58 -4.70
CA LYS A 394 32.12 -10.45 -4.06
C LYS A 394 32.74 -9.09 -4.35
N VAL A 395 32.82 -8.70 -5.61
CA VAL A 395 33.38 -7.40 -6.02
C VAL A 395 32.58 -6.24 -5.42
N ALA A 396 31.24 -6.30 -5.50
CA ALA A 396 30.36 -5.27 -4.97
C ALA A 396 30.49 -5.07 -3.44
N SER A 397 30.88 -6.12 -2.72
CA SER A 397 31.14 -6.05 -1.27
C SER A 397 32.45 -5.35 -0.91
N GLU A 398 33.42 -5.30 -1.84
CA GLU A 398 34.76 -4.75 -1.62
C GLU A 398 34.92 -3.33 -2.17
N ILE A 399 34.05 -2.88 -3.08
CA ILE A 399 34.18 -1.54 -3.68
C ILE A 399 34.02 -0.42 -2.62
N PRO A 400 34.85 0.62 -2.64
CA PRO A 400 34.73 1.77 -1.75
C PRO A 400 33.36 2.46 -1.81
N ARG A 401 32.95 3.13 -0.71
CA ARG A 401 31.61 3.73 -0.54
C ARG A 401 31.29 4.85 -1.55
N ASN A 402 32.31 5.46 -2.16
CA ASN A 402 32.17 6.48 -3.21
C ASN A 402 31.89 5.90 -4.62
N LEU A 403 31.84 4.57 -4.76
CA LEU A 403 31.46 3.85 -5.97
C LEU A 403 30.05 3.26 -5.85
N SER A 404 29.42 2.95 -6.97
CA SER A 404 28.18 2.17 -7.00
C SER A 404 28.27 1.15 -8.13
N ALA A 405 27.80 -0.06 -7.87
CA ALA A 405 27.77 -1.13 -8.85
C ALA A 405 26.40 -1.80 -8.78
N ASP A 406 25.77 -1.95 -9.94
CA ASP A 406 24.45 -2.54 -10.11
C ASP A 406 24.55 -3.65 -11.18
N ALA A 407 23.93 -4.80 -10.92
CA ALA A 407 23.83 -5.89 -11.88
C ALA A 407 22.35 -6.25 -12.10
N TYR A 408 21.97 -6.45 -13.35
CA TYR A 408 20.61 -6.88 -13.70
C TYR A 408 20.64 -7.93 -14.82
N LEU A 409 19.81 -8.95 -14.64
CA LEU A 409 19.51 -9.96 -15.63
C LEU A 409 18.36 -9.47 -16.50
N TYR A 410 18.50 -9.56 -17.81
CA TYR A 410 17.41 -9.29 -18.74
C TYR A 410 17.50 -10.21 -19.96
N TRP A 411 16.37 -10.38 -20.61
CA TRP A 411 16.28 -11.14 -21.86
C TRP A 411 16.30 -10.18 -23.04
N ASP A 412 17.19 -10.41 -23.99
CA ASP A 412 17.23 -9.65 -25.23
C ASP A 412 16.63 -10.48 -26.38
N ASN A 413 15.50 -10.00 -26.89
CA ASN A 413 14.78 -10.64 -28.00
C ASN A 413 15.55 -10.60 -29.33
N THR A 414 16.53 -9.70 -29.48
CA THR A 414 17.34 -9.60 -30.69
C THR A 414 18.41 -10.69 -30.76
N VAL A 415 19.00 -11.03 -29.61
CA VAL A 415 20.06 -12.05 -29.49
C VAL A 415 19.53 -13.42 -29.05
N GLN A 416 18.23 -13.50 -28.70
CA GLN A 416 17.53 -14.69 -28.20
C GLN A 416 18.27 -15.40 -27.06
N LYS A 417 18.92 -14.64 -26.18
CA LYS A 417 19.71 -15.15 -25.06
C LYS A 417 19.50 -14.29 -23.80
N PRO A 418 19.67 -14.88 -22.60
CA PRO A 418 19.74 -14.09 -21.39
C PRO A 418 21.07 -13.33 -21.36
N LEU A 419 21.02 -12.05 -20.97
CA LEU A 419 22.19 -11.18 -20.81
C LEU A 419 22.30 -10.74 -19.34
N VAL A 420 23.52 -10.60 -18.84
CA VAL A 420 23.80 -9.83 -17.62
C VAL A 420 24.38 -8.49 -18.05
N ALA A 421 23.73 -7.40 -17.68
CA ALA A 421 24.37 -6.09 -17.69
C ALA A 421 24.88 -5.77 -16.29
N ILE A 422 26.16 -5.42 -16.22
CA ILE A 422 26.82 -4.88 -15.04
C ILE A 422 27.10 -3.41 -15.33
N CYS A 423 26.54 -2.53 -14.51
CA CYS A 423 26.81 -1.10 -14.54
C CYS A 423 27.64 -0.73 -13.32
N ILE A 424 28.80 -0.11 -13.52
CA ILE A 424 29.59 0.47 -12.43
C ILE A 424 29.68 1.98 -12.66
N LEU A 425 29.27 2.75 -11.66
CA LEU A 425 29.49 4.18 -11.57
C LEU A 425 30.78 4.45 -10.79
N LEU A 426 31.74 5.05 -11.49
CA LEU A 426 33.04 5.46 -10.97
C LEU A 426 33.07 6.97 -10.76
N LYS A 427 33.48 7.45 -9.58
CA LYS A 427 33.72 8.89 -9.39
C LYS A 427 34.99 9.28 -10.13
N SER A 428 34.93 10.27 -11.02
CA SER A 428 36.01 10.52 -12.00
C SER A 428 37.30 11.11 -11.42
N LYS A 429 37.40 11.31 -10.10
CA LYS A 429 38.61 11.86 -9.46
C LYS A 429 39.71 10.83 -9.17
N GLU A 430 39.47 9.54 -9.41
CA GLU A 430 40.44 8.45 -9.15
C GLU A 430 41.03 7.81 -10.42
N LEU A 431 40.91 8.47 -11.58
CA LEU A 431 41.39 7.96 -12.88
C LEU A 431 42.42 8.87 -13.58
N LEU A 432 43.20 9.64 -12.81
CA LEU A 432 44.42 10.28 -13.29
C LEU A 432 45.64 9.74 -12.55
#